data_AF-A0A2V8UJA1-F1
#
_entry.id   AF-A0A2V8UJA1-F1
#
_cell.length_a   1.000
_cell.length_b   1.000
_cell.length_c   1.000
_cell.angle_alpha   90.00
_cell.angle_beta   90.00
_cell.angle_gamma   90.00
#
_symmetry.space_group_name_H-M   'P 1'
#
loop_
_entity.id
_entity.type
_entity.pdbx_description
1 polymer ?
#
loop_
_entity_poly.entity_id
_entity_poly.type
_entity_poly.pdbx_seq_one_letter_code
_entity_poly.pdbx_strand_id
1 'polypeptide(L)'
;MSEADQVSRRELLRNLGISAALARSGAGLVTLEAAQHAHNAVAENKSAAKGAYTPKCFTLHEFQTLRRLSDLIIPADDHSPGALEAGAAEWIDYMASNSPELAQIFTGGFGWLDHHMQRLHGADFIDAKPSDQIAVLDVIAFRKNETPENAEGVRFFSWVRNLVTDAYYTSPIGVKDLGYMGNTAVSEFHVPDEALQYALKRSPFA
;
A
#
# COMPACT_ATOMS: atom_id res chain seq x y z
N MET A 1 36.82 12.70 8.21
CA MET A 1 36.11 11.41 8.08
C MET A 1 34.76 11.73 7.46
N SER A 2 34.48 11.12 6.31
CA SER A 2 33.42 11.51 5.37
C SER A 2 32.03 11.40 6.00
N GLU A 3 31.15 12.35 5.66
CA GLU A 3 29.76 12.53 6.09
C GLU A 3 28.79 11.44 5.55
N ALA A 4 29.33 10.32 5.06
CA ALA A 4 28.63 9.30 4.28
C ALA A 4 28.36 7.99 5.04
N ASP A 5 28.62 7.91 6.35
CA ASP A 5 28.61 6.64 7.10
C ASP A 5 27.73 6.65 8.37
N GLN A 6 26.54 7.22 8.31
CA GLN A 6 25.57 7.07 9.41
C GLN A 6 24.15 6.84 8.91
N VAL A 7 23.86 5.60 8.51
CA VAL A 7 22.52 5.07 8.81
C VAL A 7 22.42 5.04 10.33
N SER A 8 21.58 5.91 10.88
CA SER A 8 21.48 6.08 12.33
C SER A 8 20.96 4.78 12.97
N ARG A 9 21.48 4.38 14.14
CA ARG A 9 20.96 3.22 14.90
C ARG A 9 19.45 3.26 15.07
N ARG A 10 18.88 4.46 15.18
CA ARG A 10 17.43 4.69 15.27
C ARG A 10 16.70 4.28 13.99
N GLU A 11 17.28 4.61 12.84
CA GLU A 11 16.73 4.24 11.54
C GLU A 11 16.79 2.73 11.33
N LEU A 12 17.92 2.10 11.70
CA LEU A 12 18.03 0.63 11.70
C LEU A 12 16.95 -0.03 12.56
N LEU A 13 16.70 0.49 13.77
CA LEU A 13 15.66 -0.06 14.65
C LEU A 13 14.25 0.15 14.08
N ARG A 14 13.99 1.28 13.43
CA ARG A 14 12.70 1.56 12.78
C ARG A 14 12.48 0.66 11.57
N ASN A 15 13.50 0.46 10.74
CA ASN A 15 13.44 -0.44 9.59
C ASN A 15 13.27 -1.89 10.04
N LEU A 16 13.94 -2.32 11.11
CA LEU A 16 13.70 -3.62 11.73
C LEU A 16 12.25 -3.74 12.24
N GLY A 17 11.69 -2.66 12.79
CA GLY A 17 10.29 -2.58 13.21
C GLY A 17 9.31 -2.79 12.06
N ILE A 18 9.57 -2.18 10.89
CA ILE A 18 8.79 -2.39 9.66
C ILE A 18 8.80 -3.86 9.25
N SER A 19 9.98 -4.47 9.15
CA SER A 19 10.12 -5.86 8.70
C SER A 19 9.48 -6.83 9.70
N ALA A 20 9.60 -6.56 11.00
CA ALA A 20 8.95 -7.35 12.04
C ALA A 20 7.42 -7.21 12.03
N ALA A 21 6.87 -6.05 11.69
CA ALA A 21 5.42 -5.85 11.57
C ALA A 21 4.83 -6.68 10.43
N LEU A 22 5.49 -6.68 9.27
CA LEU A 22 5.09 -7.49 8.10
C LEU A 22 5.12 -8.99 8.42
N ALA A 23 6.17 -9.47 9.11
CA ALA A 23 6.34 -10.90 9.43
C ALA A 23 5.36 -11.42 10.49
N ARG A 24 4.97 -10.60 11.48
CA ARG A 24 4.25 -11.07 12.68
C ARG A 24 2.79 -11.46 12.44
N SER A 25 2.15 -10.93 11.40
CA SER A 25 0.70 -11.13 11.22
C SER A 25 0.33 -12.32 10.33
N GLY A 26 1.26 -12.87 9.54
CA GLY A 26 0.95 -13.90 8.52
C GLY A 26 -0.05 -13.45 7.45
N ALA A 27 -0.58 -12.23 7.56
CA ALA A 27 -1.64 -11.62 6.77
C ALA A 27 -1.23 -10.25 6.19
N GLY A 28 0.00 -9.80 6.44
CA GLY A 28 0.55 -8.57 5.86
C GLY A 28 0.11 -7.26 6.54
N LEU A 29 -0.51 -7.32 7.72
CA LEU A 29 -0.96 -6.13 8.44
C LEU A 29 0.23 -5.31 8.94
N VAL A 30 0.31 -4.05 8.49
CA VAL A 30 1.32 -3.08 8.91
C VAL A 30 0.84 -2.32 10.14
N THR A 31 1.70 -2.13 11.14
CA THR A 31 1.33 -1.29 12.30
C THR A 31 1.26 0.17 11.88
N LEU A 32 0.36 0.96 12.50
CA LEU A 32 0.20 2.37 12.16
C LEU A 32 1.51 3.17 12.30
N GLU A 33 2.32 2.86 13.33
CA GLU A 33 3.63 3.49 13.53
C GLU A 33 4.60 3.18 12.38
N ALA A 34 4.67 1.92 11.93
CA ALA A 34 5.49 1.52 10.80
C ALA A 34 5.02 2.20 9.51
N ALA A 35 3.70 2.29 9.31
CA ALA A 35 3.13 2.97 8.15
C ALA A 35 3.45 4.47 8.12
N GLN A 36 3.26 5.16 9.25
CA GLN A 36 3.60 6.59 9.36
C GLN A 36 5.09 6.84 9.20
N HIS A 37 5.94 5.93 9.70
CA HIS A 37 7.38 6.02 9.49
C HIS A 37 7.74 5.97 8.00
N ALA A 38 7.18 5.02 7.26
CA ALA A 38 7.41 4.91 5.82
C ALA A 38 6.88 6.11 5.04
N HIS A 39 5.70 6.66 5.39
CA HIS A 39 5.18 7.91 4.80
C HIS A 39 6.14 9.08 5.01
N ASN A 40 6.64 9.26 6.24
CA ASN A 40 7.56 10.35 6.55
C ASN A 40 8.90 10.18 5.81
N ALA A 41 9.43 8.96 5.78
CA ALA A 41 10.67 8.68 5.06
C ALA A 41 10.54 8.97 3.56
N VAL A 42 9.43 8.57 2.93
CA VAL A 42 9.15 8.89 1.52
C VAL A 42 9.03 10.41 1.30
N ALA A 43 8.32 11.12 2.18
CA ALA A 43 8.19 12.58 2.09
C ALA A 43 9.53 13.31 2.23
N GLU A 44 10.41 12.86 3.13
CA GLU A 44 11.76 13.37 3.31
C GLU A 44 12.62 13.13 2.04
N ASN A 45 12.58 11.91 1.49
CA ASN A 45 13.29 11.58 0.25
C ASN A 45 12.83 12.45 -0.93
N LYS A 46 11.52 12.63 -1.09
CA LYS A 46 10.94 13.50 -2.13
C LYS A 46 11.35 14.95 -1.92
N SER A 47 11.34 15.43 -0.68
CA SER A 47 11.75 16.81 -0.35
C SER A 47 13.22 17.06 -0.73
N ALA A 48 14.11 16.12 -0.42
CA ALA A 48 15.51 16.18 -0.80
C ALA A 48 15.71 16.17 -2.33
N ALA A 49 14.85 15.44 -3.05
CA ALA A 49 14.88 15.32 -4.52
C ALA A 49 13.94 16.31 -5.25
N LYS A 50 13.55 17.43 -4.63
CA LYS A 50 12.69 18.48 -5.22
C LYS A 50 11.35 17.94 -5.77
N GLY A 51 10.76 16.97 -5.09
CA GLY A 51 9.49 16.34 -5.44
C GLY A 51 9.61 15.10 -6.33
N ALA A 52 10.78 14.81 -6.90
CA ALA A 52 11.02 13.59 -7.66
C ALA A 52 11.17 12.38 -6.71
N TYR A 53 10.78 11.20 -7.20
CA TYR A 53 11.02 9.94 -6.50
C TYR A 53 11.77 8.98 -7.42
N THR A 54 12.87 8.44 -6.93
CA THR A 54 13.62 7.37 -7.58
C THR A 54 13.36 6.08 -6.81
N PRO A 55 12.87 5.01 -7.48
CA PRO A 55 12.69 3.71 -6.85
C PRO A 55 13.95 3.24 -6.14
N LYS A 56 13.78 2.75 -4.92
CA LYS A 56 14.85 2.23 -4.07
C LYS A 56 14.96 0.71 -4.18
N CYS A 57 13.85 0.01 -4.33
CA CYS A 57 13.81 -1.45 -4.40
C CYS A 57 13.61 -1.94 -5.82
N PHE A 58 12.57 -1.44 -6.47
CA PHE A 58 12.11 -1.97 -7.75
C PHE A 58 12.82 -1.33 -8.93
N THR A 59 12.92 -2.07 -10.04
CA THR A 59 13.30 -1.50 -11.33
C THR A 59 12.26 -0.48 -11.81
N LEU A 60 12.62 0.32 -12.82
CA LEU A 60 11.69 1.31 -13.38
C LEU A 60 10.40 0.65 -13.89
N HIS A 61 10.51 -0.50 -14.57
CA HIS A 61 9.38 -1.26 -15.09
C HIS A 61 8.47 -1.75 -13.97
N GLU A 62 9.04 -2.44 -12.97
CA GLU A 62 8.29 -2.96 -11.81
C GLU A 62 7.61 -1.83 -11.03
N PHE A 63 8.29 -0.69 -10.85
CA PHE A 63 7.71 0.47 -10.20
C PHE A 63 6.56 1.08 -11.01
N GLN A 64 6.65 1.12 -12.33
CA GLN A 64 5.55 1.56 -13.20
C GLN A 64 4.37 0.58 -13.13
N THR A 65 4.62 -0.72 -13.12
CA THR A 65 3.60 -1.75 -12.87
C THR A 65 2.92 -1.53 -11.53
N LEU A 66 3.68 -1.29 -10.45
CA LEU A 66 3.13 -1.00 -9.12
C LEU A 66 2.27 0.27 -9.10
N ARG A 67 2.72 1.34 -9.75
CA ARG A 67 1.93 2.58 -9.91
C ARG A 67 0.61 2.28 -10.61
N ARG A 68 0.66 1.55 -11.73
CA ARG A 68 -0.54 1.21 -12.48
C ARG A 68 -1.50 0.32 -11.69
N LEU A 69 -0.99 -0.66 -10.95
CA LEU A 69 -1.81 -1.47 -10.04
C LEU A 69 -2.44 -0.62 -8.95
N SER A 70 -1.70 0.32 -8.36
CA SER A 70 -2.21 1.22 -7.32
C SER A 70 -3.38 2.06 -7.83
N ASP A 71 -3.23 2.65 -9.02
CA ASP A 71 -4.27 3.42 -9.72
C ASP A 71 -5.53 2.59 -10.01
N LEU A 72 -5.36 1.32 -10.41
CA LEU A 72 -6.48 0.42 -10.67
C LEU A 72 -7.19 -0.08 -9.40
N ILE A 73 -6.50 -0.13 -8.26
CA ILE A 73 -7.06 -0.62 -6.99
C ILE A 73 -7.81 0.49 -6.24
N ILE A 74 -7.25 1.69 -6.17
CA ILE A 74 -7.91 2.89 -5.60
C ILE A 74 -7.73 4.05 -6.59
N PRO A 75 -8.60 4.16 -7.60
CA PRO A 75 -8.58 5.25 -8.55
C PRO A 75 -9.01 6.56 -7.89
N ALA A 76 -8.59 7.69 -8.46
CA ALA A 76 -9.15 8.99 -8.09
C ALA A 76 -10.61 9.10 -8.53
N ASP A 77 -11.43 9.77 -7.73
CA ASP A 77 -12.82 10.09 -8.05
C ASP A 77 -13.16 11.56 -7.71
N ASP A 78 -14.45 11.91 -7.78
CA ASP A 78 -14.91 13.28 -7.52
C ASP A 78 -14.74 13.71 -6.05
N HIS A 79 -14.61 12.75 -5.13
CA HIS A 79 -14.51 13.01 -3.69
C HIS A 79 -13.06 13.05 -3.22
N SER A 80 -12.22 12.15 -3.73
CA SER A 80 -10.91 11.90 -3.17
C SER A 80 -9.84 11.63 -4.24
N PRO A 81 -8.62 12.18 -4.06
CA PRO A 81 -7.46 11.79 -4.86
C PRO A 81 -7.18 10.29 -4.71
N GLY A 82 -6.61 9.66 -5.73
CA GLY A 82 -6.38 8.21 -5.75
C GLY A 82 -5.11 7.78 -5.01
N ALA A 83 -4.82 6.49 -5.10
CA ALA A 83 -3.61 5.91 -4.50
C ALA A 83 -2.29 6.47 -5.06
N LEU A 84 -2.29 6.97 -6.30
CA LEU A 84 -1.11 7.62 -6.88
C LEU A 84 -0.78 8.93 -6.17
N GLU A 85 -1.77 9.79 -5.98
CA GLU A 85 -1.61 11.06 -5.26
C GLU A 85 -1.28 10.83 -3.78
N ALA A 86 -1.80 9.75 -3.19
CA ALA A 86 -1.46 9.32 -1.83
C ALA A 86 -0.03 8.77 -1.71
N GLY A 87 0.69 8.56 -2.81
CA GLY A 87 2.05 8.05 -2.83
C GLY A 87 2.16 6.57 -2.46
N ALA A 88 1.13 5.78 -2.76
CA ALA A 88 1.07 4.37 -2.37
C ALA A 88 2.23 3.55 -2.98
N ALA A 89 2.55 3.76 -4.26
CA ALA A 89 3.64 3.04 -4.92
C ALA A 89 5.00 3.38 -4.30
N GLU A 90 5.27 4.66 -4.02
CA GLU A 90 6.48 5.12 -3.35
C GLU A 90 6.62 4.55 -1.93
N TRP A 91 5.51 4.45 -1.21
CA TRP A 91 5.45 3.86 0.13
C TRP A 91 5.76 2.36 0.09
N ILE A 92 5.14 1.63 -0.83
CA ILE A 92 5.36 0.18 -0.98
C ILE A 92 6.80 -0.11 -1.42
N ASP A 93 7.38 0.67 -2.36
CA ASP A 93 8.78 0.53 -2.77
C ASP A 93 9.74 0.78 -1.60
N TYR A 94 9.47 1.80 -0.76
CA TYR A 94 10.26 2.03 0.45
C TYR A 94 10.15 0.86 1.44
N MET A 95 8.95 0.32 1.66
CA MET A 95 8.73 -0.84 2.53
C MET A 95 9.49 -2.06 2.00
N ALA A 96 9.43 -2.32 0.69
CA ALA A 96 10.16 -3.42 0.04
C ALA A 96 11.68 -3.24 0.13
N SER A 97 12.20 -2.01 0.02
CA SER A 97 13.64 -1.73 0.18
C SER A 97 14.18 -2.07 1.57
N ASN A 98 13.30 -2.16 2.56
CA ASN A 98 13.63 -2.51 3.95
C ASN A 98 13.26 -3.95 4.33
N SER A 99 12.63 -4.70 3.42
CA SER A 99 12.19 -6.08 3.67
C SER A 99 12.49 -6.97 2.46
N PRO A 100 13.58 -7.77 2.51
CA PRO A 100 13.95 -8.69 1.42
C PRO A 100 12.84 -9.68 1.07
N GLU A 101 12.06 -10.12 2.06
CA GLU A 101 10.91 -11.00 1.85
C GLU A 101 9.82 -10.30 1.03
N LEU A 102 9.49 -9.05 1.38
CA LEU A 102 8.50 -8.26 0.65
C LEU A 102 8.98 -7.96 -0.78
N ALA A 103 10.26 -7.62 -0.94
CA ALA A 103 10.87 -7.43 -2.25
C ALA A 103 10.74 -8.70 -3.12
N GLN A 104 10.99 -9.88 -2.55
CA GLN A 104 10.87 -11.15 -3.27
C GLN A 104 9.42 -11.45 -3.68
N ILE A 105 8.45 -11.21 -2.78
CA ILE A 105 7.02 -11.38 -3.08
C ILE A 105 6.61 -10.49 -4.25
N PHE A 106 7.02 -9.23 -4.24
CA PHE A 106 6.63 -8.26 -5.27
C PHE A 106 7.31 -8.51 -6.61
N THR A 107 8.63 -8.70 -6.62
CA THR A 107 9.39 -8.98 -7.86
C THR A 107 8.94 -10.29 -8.52
N GLY A 108 8.71 -11.35 -7.73
CA GLY A 108 8.13 -12.60 -8.24
C GLY A 108 6.72 -12.43 -8.79
N GLY A 109 5.89 -11.63 -8.11
CA GLY A 109 4.53 -11.31 -8.54
C GLY A 109 4.46 -10.48 -9.83
N PHE A 110 5.32 -9.47 -9.97
CA PHE A 110 5.45 -8.70 -11.21
C PHE A 110 5.87 -9.60 -12.38
N GLY A 111 6.88 -10.45 -12.18
CA GLY A 111 7.30 -11.41 -13.19
C GLY A 111 6.20 -12.39 -13.59
N TRP A 112 5.41 -12.88 -12.62
CA TRP A 112 4.25 -13.70 -12.93
C TRP A 112 3.21 -12.94 -13.76
N LEU A 113 2.91 -11.70 -13.39
CA LEU A 113 1.90 -10.87 -14.06
C LEU A 113 2.30 -10.60 -15.52
N ASP A 114 3.55 -10.19 -15.76
CA ASP A 114 4.06 -9.95 -17.11
C ASP A 114 4.07 -11.24 -17.94
N HIS A 115 4.55 -12.36 -17.39
CA HIS A 115 4.52 -13.64 -18.09
C HIS A 115 3.08 -14.09 -18.43
N HIS A 116 2.13 -13.87 -17.52
CA HIS A 116 0.73 -14.19 -17.75
C HIS A 116 0.11 -13.31 -18.84
N MET A 117 0.40 -12.01 -18.81
CA MET A 117 -0.03 -11.04 -19.83
C MET A 117 0.57 -11.36 -21.20
N GLN A 118 1.86 -11.67 -21.26
CA GLN A 118 2.56 -12.05 -22.49
C GLN A 118 1.92 -13.28 -23.14
N ARG A 119 1.57 -14.30 -22.35
CA ARG A 119 0.94 -15.51 -22.86
C ARG A 119 -0.46 -15.28 -23.42
N LEU A 120 -1.24 -14.37 -22.83
CA LEU A 120 -2.62 -14.11 -23.24
C LEU A 120 -2.73 -13.04 -24.34
N HIS A 121 -1.87 -12.03 -24.30
CA HIS A 121 -2.00 -10.80 -25.08
C HIS A 121 -0.72 -10.40 -25.84
N GLY A 122 0.42 -11.06 -25.60
CA GLY A 122 1.68 -10.77 -26.28
C GLY A 122 2.34 -9.44 -25.88
N ALA A 123 2.00 -8.91 -24.71
CA ALA A 123 2.56 -7.69 -24.16
C ALA A 123 2.75 -7.82 -22.64
N ASP A 124 3.69 -7.07 -22.07
CA ASP A 124 3.84 -6.93 -20.62
C ASP A 124 2.65 -6.15 -20.05
N PHE A 125 2.45 -6.21 -18.73
CA PHE A 125 1.26 -5.63 -18.11
C PHE A 125 1.12 -4.13 -18.40
N ILE A 126 2.21 -3.37 -18.28
CA ILE A 126 2.19 -1.92 -18.45
C ILE A 126 1.98 -1.48 -19.91
N ASP A 127 2.38 -2.33 -20.88
CA ASP A 127 2.28 -2.08 -22.31
C ASP A 127 0.97 -2.60 -22.92
N ALA A 128 0.25 -3.45 -22.19
CA ALA A 128 -1.02 -3.98 -22.63
C ALA A 128 -2.15 -2.94 -22.61
N LYS A 129 -3.23 -3.24 -23.36
CA LYS A 129 -4.41 -2.37 -23.39
C LYS A 129 -5.06 -2.31 -21.99
N PRO A 130 -5.67 -1.18 -21.61
CA PRO A 130 -6.38 -1.07 -20.33
C PRO A 130 -7.44 -2.15 -20.11
N SER A 131 -8.15 -2.56 -21.17
CA SER A 131 -9.14 -3.64 -21.11
C SER A 131 -8.51 -5.00 -20.75
N ASP A 132 -7.32 -5.26 -21.26
CA ASP A 132 -6.61 -6.54 -21.08
C ASP A 132 -6.00 -6.60 -19.68
N GLN A 133 -5.46 -5.48 -19.19
CA GLN A 133 -5.05 -5.31 -17.79
C GLN A 133 -6.21 -5.66 -16.85
N ILE A 134 -7.37 -5.03 -17.03
CA ILE A 134 -8.55 -5.23 -16.18
C ILE A 134 -9.02 -6.69 -16.25
N ALA A 135 -9.10 -7.28 -17.45
CA ALA A 135 -9.55 -8.66 -17.62
C ALA A 135 -8.68 -9.67 -16.85
N VAL A 136 -7.36 -9.49 -16.86
CA VAL A 136 -6.45 -10.36 -16.09
C VAL A 136 -6.62 -10.12 -14.58
N LEU A 137 -6.75 -8.86 -14.15
CA LEU A 137 -6.98 -8.54 -12.73
C LEU A 137 -8.30 -9.11 -12.21
N ASP A 138 -9.38 -9.06 -12.98
CA ASP A 138 -10.69 -9.62 -12.61
C ASP A 138 -10.62 -11.13 -12.34
N VAL A 139 -9.80 -11.85 -13.11
CA VAL A 139 -9.57 -13.28 -12.91
C VAL A 139 -8.91 -13.54 -11.56
N ILE A 140 -7.89 -12.75 -11.19
CA ILE A 140 -7.08 -12.97 -9.97
C ILE A 140 -7.59 -12.20 -8.73
N ALA A 141 -8.63 -11.38 -8.87
CA ALA A 141 -9.14 -10.51 -7.81
C ALA A 141 -9.70 -11.25 -6.58
N PHE A 142 -10.16 -12.50 -6.76
CA PHE A 142 -10.86 -13.26 -5.73
C PHE A 142 -10.26 -14.66 -5.54
N ARG A 143 -10.02 -15.06 -4.29
CA ARG A 143 -9.52 -16.41 -3.94
C ARG A 143 -10.39 -17.56 -4.46
N LYS A 144 -11.70 -17.34 -4.61
CA LYS A 144 -12.61 -18.36 -5.17
C LYS A 144 -12.34 -18.69 -6.65
N ASN A 145 -11.62 -17.82 -7.37
CA ASN A 145 -11.24 -18.01 -8.76
C ASN A 145 -9.88 -18.72 -8.90
N GLU A 146 -9.29 -19.16 -7.79
CA GLU A 146 -8.00 -19.81 -7.76
C GLU A 146 -8.04 -21.16 -8.49
N THR A 147 -7.13 -21.30 -9.45
CA THR A 147 -6.80 -22.51 -10.18
C THR A 147 -5.30 -22.76 -10.01
N PRO A 148 -4.81 -23.99 -10.25
CA PRO A 148 -3.37 -24.26 -10.20
C PRO A 148 -2.53 -23.34 -11.11
N GLU A 149 -3.13 -22.80 -12.16
CA GLU A 149 -2.47 -21.92 -13.12
C GLU A 149 -2.36 -20.46 -12.64
N ASN A 150 -3.35 -19.97 -11.89
CA ASN A 150 -3.41 -18.56 -11.48
C ASN A 150 -3.20 -18.34 -9.97
N ALA A 151 -2.97 -19.39 -9.19
CA ALA A 151 -2.82 -19.32 -7.74
C ALA A 151 -1.75 -18.32 -7.28
N GLU A 152 -0.61 -18.26 -7.97
CA GLU A 152 0.45 -17.27 -7.69
C GLU A 152 -0.06 -15.84 -7.89
N GLY A 153 -0.75 -15.57 -9.00
CA GLY A 153 -1.35 -14.28 -9.30
C GLY A 153 -2.42 -13.85 -8.30
N VAL A 154 -3.29 -14.77 -7.89
CA VAL A 154 -4.32 -14.52 -6.87
C VAL A 154 -3.70 -14.11 -5.52
N ARG A 155 -2.64 -14.80 -5.11
CA ARG A 155 -1.92 -14.48 -3.86
C ARG A 155 -1.17 -13.16 -3.99
N PHE A 156 -0.47 -12.94 -5.09
CA PHE A 156 0.23 -11.67 -5.34
C PHE A 156 -0.73 -10.48 -5.38
N PHE A 157 -1.84 -10.58 -6.10
CA PHE A 157 -2.81 -9.48 -6.17
C PHE A 157 -3.47 -9.21 -4.82
N SER A 158 -3.65 -10.23 -3.98
CA SER A 158 -4.09 -10.04 -2.60
C SER A 158 -3.07 -9.22 -1.78
N TRP A 159 -1.76 -9.49 -1.94
CA TRP A 159 -0.70 -8.70 -1.31
C TRP A 159 -0.70 -7.25 -1.77
N VAL A 160 -0.75 -7.01 -3.08
CA VAL A 160 -0.74 -5.65 -3.63
C VAL A 160 -1.98 -4.87 -3.17
N ARG A 161 -3.17 -5.47 -3.23
CA ARG A 161 -4.41 -4.82 -2.78
C ARG A 161 -4.37 -4.44 -1.31
N ASN A 162 -3.91 -5.34 -0.44
CA ASN A 162 -3.80 -5.05 0.98
C ASN A 162 -2.82 -3.89 1.23
N LEU A 163 -1.63 -3.92 0.61
CA LEU A 163 -0.63 -2.88 0.84
C LEU A 163 -0.98 -1.53 0.19
N VAL A 164 -1.65 -1.51 -0.95
CA VAL A 164 -2.19 -0.26 -1.54
C VAL A 164 -3.25 0.33 -0.62
N THR A 165 -4.14 -0.51 -0.07
CA THR A 165 -5.16 -0.10 0.90
C THR A 165 -4.53 0.46 2.17
N ASP A 166 -3.54 -0.23 2.74
CA ASP A 166 -2.81 0.21 3.92
C ASP A 166 -2.08 1.53 3.64
N ALA A 167 -1.36 1.64 2.52
CA ALA A 167 -0.65 2.86 2.15
C ALA A 167 -1.61 4.05 1.98
N TYR A 168 -2.75 3.83 1.32
CA TYR A 168 -3.74 4.88 1.09
C TYR A 168 -4.40 5.32 2.40
N TYR A 169 -5.00 4.42 3.17
CA TYR A 169 -5.77 4.79 4.37
C TYR A 169 -4.92 5.14 5.59
N THR A 170 -3.61 4.93 5.54
CA THR A 170 -2.66 5.49 6.52
C THR A 170 -2.02 6.81 6.06
N SER A 171 -2.26 7.24 4.81
CA SER A 171 -1.80 8.52 4.30
C SER A 171 -2.71 9.68 4.75
N PRO A 172 -2.24 10.94 4.74
CA PRO A 172 -3.09 12.10 4.99
C PRO A 172 -4.30 12.20 4.06
N ILE A 173 -4.17 11.73 2.81
CA ILE A 173 -5.26 11.73 1.82
C ILE A 173 -6.34 10.73 2.24
N GLY A 174 -5.99 9.47 2.46
CA GLY A 174 -6.96 8.44 2.84
C GLY A 174 -7.56 8.64 4.22
N VAL A 175 -6.80 9.18 5.19
CA VAL A 175 -7.36 9.54 6.51
C VAL A 175 -8.44 10.63 6.38
N LYS A 176 -8.20 11.61 5.51
CA LYS A 176 -9.18 12.66 5.22
C LYS A 176 -10.41 12.12 4.50
N ASP A 177 -10.20 11.22 3.53
CA ASP A 177 -11.25 10.54 2.77
C ASP A 177 -12.21 9.74 3.68
N LEU A 178 -11.67 9.02 4.67
CA LEU A 178 -12.46 8.33 5.69
C LEU A 178 -13.29 9.27 6.58
N GLY A 179 -13.05 10.57 6.55
CA GLY A 179 -13.62 11.53 7.49
C GLY A 179 -13.15 11.29 8.94
N TYR A 180 -12.00 10.66 9.13
CA TYR A 180 -11.55 10.26 10.46
C TYR A 180 -11.07 11.48 11.27
N MET A 181 -11.82 11.84 12.32
CA MET A 181 -11.53 12.99 13.19
C MET A 181 -10.66 12.64 14.41
N GLY A 182 -10.49 11.35 14.73
CA GLY A 182 -9.95 10.88 16.01
C GLY A 182 -8.46 11.14 16.27
N ASN A 183 -7.71 11.61 15.27
CA ASN A 183 -6.29 11.97 15.42
C ASN A 183 -6.09 13.44 15.82
N THR A 184 -7.17 14.19 16.05
CA THR A 184 -7.10 15.58 16.51
C THR A 184 -7.27 15.63 18.02
N ALA A 185 -6.34 16.30 18.71
CA ALA A 185 -6.51 16.59 20.13
C ALA A 185 -7.74 17.49 20.33
N VAL A 186 -8.72 17.01 21.09
CA VAL A 186 -9.90 17.78 21.48
C VAL A 186 -9.78 18.17 22.96
N SER A 187 -10.16 19.40 23.29
CA SER A 187 -10.20 19.87 24.69
C SER A 187 -11.36 19.27 25.48
N GLU A 188 -12.43 18.89 24.78
CA GLU A 188 -13.63 18.28 25.34
C GLU A 188 -14.09 17.15 24.40
N PHE A 189 -14.45 15.99 24.96
CA PHE A 189 -14.90 14.84 24.19
C PHE A 189 -16.43 14.89 24.03
N HIS A 190 -16.90 15.22 22.82
CA HIS A 190 -18.32 15.25 22.49
C HIS A 190 -18.73 13.99 21.73
N VAL A 191 -19.82 13.36 22.16
CA VAL A 191 -20.41 12.19 21.49
C VAL A 191 -21.65 12.68 20.74
N PRO A 192 -21.84 12.34 19.45
CA PRO A 192 -23.07 12.67 18.74
C PRO A 192 -24.30 12.17 19.51
N ASP A 193 -25.31 13.03 19.67
CA ASP A 193 -26.53 12.70 20.42
C ASP A 193 -27.19 11.40 19.90
N GLU A 194 -27.16 11.18 18.59
CA GLU A 194 -27.68 9.97 17.95
C GLU A 194 -26.98 8.69 18.44
N ALA A 195 -25.65 8.73 18.59
CA ALA A 195 -24.87 7.61 19.10
C ALA A 195 -25.15 7.35 20.59
N LEU A 196 -25.32 8.42 21.38
CA LEU A 196 -25.68 8.33 22.79
C LEU A 196 -27.08 7.71 22.96
N GLN A 197 -28.06 8.20 22.20
CA GLN A 197 -29.44 7.70 22.20
C GLN A 197 -29.51 6.24 21.74
N TYR A 198 -28.76 5.88 20.69
CA TYR A 198 -28.62 4.50 20.22
C TYR A 198 -28.13 3.56 21.34
N ALA A 199 -27.09 3.97 22.06
CA ALA A 199 -26.49 3.18 23.13
C ALA A 199 -27.45 3.05 24.33
N LEU A 200 -28.07 4.15 24.77
CA LEU A 200 -29.03 4.16 25.87
C LEU A 200 -30.24 3.26 25.58
N LYS A 201 -30.79 3.31 24.38
CA LYS A 201 -31.92 2.46 23.96
C LYS A 201 -31.63 0.95 24.03
N ARG A 202 -30.36 0.55 23.93
CA ARG A 202 -29.92 -0.86 23.96
C ARG A 202 -29.23 -1.25 25.27
N SER A 203 -29.08 -0.31 26.20
CA SER A 203 -28.50 -0.60 27.51
C SER A 203 -29.49 -1.42 28.35
N PRO A 204 -29.07 -2.57 28.92
CA PRO A 204 -29.90 -3.29 29.89
C PRO A 204 -29.97 -2.58 31.25
N PHE A 205 -29.30 -1.42 31.38
CA PHE A 205 -29.21 -0.62 32.60
C PHE A 205 -29.86 0.76 32.45
N ALA A 206 -30.53 1.04 31.33
CA ALA A 206 -31.29 2.28 31.11
C ALA A 206 -32.74 2.15 31.59
#